data_AF-A0A351ZVW9-F1
#
_entry.id   AF-A0A351ZVW9-F1
#
_cell.length_a   1.000
_cell.length_b   1.000
_cell.length_c   1.000
_cell.angle_alpha   90.00
_cell.angle_beta   90.00
_cell.angle_gamma   90.00
#
_symmetry.space_group_name_H-M   'P 1'
#
loop_
_entity.id
_entity.type
_entity.pdbx_description
1 polymer ?
#
loop_
_entity_poly.entity_id
_entity_poly.type
_entity_poly.pdbx_seq_one_letter_code
_entity_poly.pdbx_strand_id
1 'polypeptide(L)'
;MHPLCTELQAVVTSNVAPIQKAFDVYQSACFTTRPPEFFCLELCGEAGELANLEKKLWKGADISMDRVSDEAADVFISLMNYANARGIDLASAVTDKLSRIVASK
;
A
#
# COMPACT_ATOMS: atom_id res chain seq x y z
N MET A 1 4.93 -23.15 9.28
CA MET A 1 4.32 -21.82 9.12
C MET A 1 3.06 -21.78 9.98
N HIS A 2 2.83 -20.70 10.73
CA HIS A 2 1.66 -20.59 11.61
C HIS A 2 0.36 -20.63 10.77
N PRO A 3 -0.72 -21.32 11.19
CA PRO A 3 -1.96 -21.42 10.42
C PRO A 3 -2.52 -20.08 9.95
N LEU A 4 -2.54 -19.07 10.83
CA LEU A 4 -2.95 -17.70 10.49
C LEU A 4 -2.12 -17.04 9.37
N CYS A 5 -0.84 -17.41 9.21
CA CYS A 5 -0.03 -16.90 8.09
C CYS A 5 -0.50 -17.51 6.77
N THR A 6 -0.79 -18.82 6.76
CA THR A 6 -1.37 -19.49 5.59
C THR A 6 -2.74 -18.91 5.22
N GLU A 7 -3.59 -18.64 6.20
CA GLU A 7 -4.89 -18.00 5.99
C GLU A 7 -4.73 -16.57 5.42
N LEU A 8 -3.83 -15.77 6.00
CA LEU A 8 -3.52 -14.43 5.51
C LEU A 8 -3.00 -14.47 4.07
N GLN A 9 -2.11 -15.40 3.74
CA GLN A 9 -1.60 -15.56 2.37
C GLN A 9 -2.73 -15.87 1.38
N ALA A 10 -3.66 -16.75 1.75
CA ALA A 10 -4.82 -17.06 0.91
C ALA A 10 -5.70 -15.82 0.65
N VAL A 11 -5.93 -15.02 1.69
CA VAL A 11 -6.70 -13.76 1.58
C VAL A 11 -5.96 -12.76 0.69
N VAL A 12 -4.65 -12.57 0.88
CA VAL A 12 -3.82 -11.67 0.06
C VAL A 12 -3.88 -12.07 -1.40
N THR A 13 -3.63 -13.33 -1.73
CA THR A 13 -3.68 -13.83 -3.11
C THR A 13 -5.04 -13.62 -3.75
N SER A 14 -6.12 -13.85 -3.00
CA SER A 14 -7.49 -13.75 -3.53
C SER A 14 -7.94 -12.31 -3.77
N ASN A 15 -7.41 -11.33 -3.03
CA ASN A 15 -7.94 -9.96 -3.03
C ASN A 15 -6.98 -8.91 -3.59
N VAL A 16 -5.68 -9.02 -3.33
CA VAL A 16 -4.72 -7.99 -3.77
C VAL A 16 -4.59 -7.98 -5.29
N ALA A 17 -4.50 -9.15 -5.93
CA ALA A 17 -4.40 -9.22 -7.39
C ALA A 17 -5.56 -8.54 -8.14
N PRO A 18 -6.85 -8.81 -7.84
CA PRO A 18 -7.95 -8.10 -8.51
C PRO A 18 -8.02 -6.61 -8.17
N ILE A 19 -7.70 -6.21 -6.93
CA ILE A 19 -7.64 -4.80 -6.54
C ILE A 19 -6.56 -4.06 -7.33
N GLN A 20 -5.35 -4.61 -7.35
CA GLN A 20 -4.21 -4.05 -8.06
C GLN A 20 -4.53 -3.87 -9.56
N LYS A 21 -5.15 -4.89 -10.18
CA LYS A 21 -5.61 -4.82 -11.58
C LYS A 21 -6.69 -3.75 -11.80
N ALA A 22 -7.64 -3.61 -10.87
CA ALA A 22 -8.67 -2.57 -10.95
C ALA A 22 -8.06 -1.16 -10.90
N PHE A 23 -7.06 -0.93 -10.05
CA PHE A 23 -6.29 0.31 -10.06
C PHE A 23 -5.59 0.55 -11.39
N ASP A 24 -4.92 -0.45 -11.96
CA ASP A 24 -4.21 -0.32 -13.23
C ASP A 24 -5.15 0.08 -14.38
N VAL A 25 -6.31 -0.59 -14.45
CA VAL A 25 -7.35 -0.30 -15.45
C VAL A 25 -7.87 1.13 -15.29
N TYR A 26 -8.21 1.53 -14.06
CA TYR A 26 -8.71 2.87 -13.79
C TYR A 26 -7.66 3.95 -14.11
N GLN A 27 -6.42 3.74 -13.65
CA GLN A 27 -5.32 4.69 -13.85
C GLN A 27 -5.03 4.87 -15.34
N SER A 28 -4.94 3.77 -16.08
CA SER A 28 -4.66 3.79 -17.52
C SER A 28 -5.79 4.39 -18.36
N ALA A 29 -7.04 4.25 -17.92
CA ALA A 29 -8.20 4.78 -18.63
C ALA A 29 -8.45 6.27 -18.36
N CYS A 30 -8.14 6.75 -17.15
CA CYS A 30 -8.59 8.06 -16.68
C CYS A 30 -7.45 9.08 -16.51
N PHE A 31 -6.19 8.66 -16.48
CA PHE A 31 -5.05 9.54 -16.18
C PHE A 31 -3.96 9.45 -17.24
N THR A 32 -3.13 10.49 -17.31
CA THR A 32 -1.95 10.49 -18.18
C THR A 32 -0.92 9.49 -17.66
N THR A 33 -0.32 8.72 -18.56
CA THR A 33 0.77 7.81 -18.22
C THR A 33 1.92 8.55 -17.54
N ARG A 34 2.37 8.03 -16.39
CA ARG A 34 3.53 8.52 -15.64
C ARG A 34 4.59 7.43 -15.53
N PRO A 35 5.88 7.80 -15.51
CA PRO A 35 6.94 6.83 -15.31
C PRO A 35 6.92 6.33 -13.85
N PRO A 36 7.46 5.15 -13.55
CA PRO A 36 7.33 4.60 -12.20
C PRO A 36 8.14 5.37 -11.14
N GLU A 37 9.15 6.14 -11.54
CA GLU A 37 9.87 7.08 -10.67
C GLU A 37 8.93 8.15 -10.10
N PHE A 38 7.95 8.61 -10.88
CA PHE A 38 6.93 9.54 -10.41
C PHE A 38 6.12 8.92 -9.26
N PHE A 39 5.57 7.73 -9.48
CA PHE A 39 4.77 7.03 -8.47
C PHE A 39 5.57 6.66 -7.22
N CYS A 40 6.88 6.40 -7.36
CA CYS A 40 7.76 6.18 -6.22
C CYS A 40 7.90 7.44 -5.34
N LEU A 41 8.03 8.60 -5.98
CA LEU A 41 8.09 9.89 -5.28
C LEU A 41 6.74 10.27 -4.67
N GLU A 42 5.64 10.01 -5.38
CA GLU A 42 4.27 10.19 -4.88
C GLU A 42 4.05 9.34 -3.62
N LEU A 43 4.34 8.03 -3.68
CA LEU A 43 4.29 7.14 -2.50
C LEU A 43 5.11 7.66 -1.31
N CYS A 44 6.31 8.21 -1.57
CA CYS A 44 7.13 8.80 -0.52
C CYS A 44 6.49 10.06 0.08
N GLY A 45 5.84 10.87 -0.76
CA GLY A 45 5.05 12.04 -0.35
C GLY A 45 3.94 11.64 0.62
N GLU A 46 3.03 10.76 0.19
CA GLU A 46 1.87 10.35 0.98
C GLU A 46 2.28 9.65 2.29
N ALA A 47 3.33 8.83 2.26
CA ALA A 47 3.87 8.22 3.47
C ALA A 47 4.44 9.27 4.44
N GLY A 48 5.04 10.34 3.90
CA GLY A 48 5.51 11.48 4.68
C GLY A 48 4.38 12.30 5.30
N GLU A 49 3.27 12.49 4.58
CA GLU A 49 2.07 13.17 5.06
C GLU A 49 1.43 12.40 6.22
N LEU A 50 1.22 11.09 6.04
CA LEU A 50 0.74 10.20 7.09
C LEU A 50 1.64 10.25 8.33
N ALA A 51 2.95 10.10 8.16
CA ALA A 51 3.91 10.16 9.26
C ALA A 51 3.91 11.53 9.98
N ASN A 52 3.64 12.61 9.24
CA ASN A 52 3.55 13.94 9.82
C ASN A 52 2.28 14.12 10.67
N LEU A 53 1.14 13.55 10.27
CA LEU A 53 -0.07 13.52 11.10
C LEU A 53 0.13 12.69 12.36
N GLU A 54 0.71 11.49 12.23
CA GLU A 54 1.02 10.62 13.37
C GLU A 54 1.95 11.32 14.37
N LYS A 55 2.99 12.01 13.88
CA LYS A 55 3.89 12.83 14.73
C LYS A 55 3.14 13.93 15.49
N LYS A 56 2.10 14.53 14.90
CA LYS A 56 1.30 15.57 15.57
C LYS A 56 0.42 14.95 16.65
N LEU A 57 -0.26 13.83 16.35
CA LEU A 57 -1.03 13.05 17.33
C LEU A 57 -0.16 12.64 18.52
N TRP A 58 1.04 12.10 18.25
CA TRP A 58 1.99 11.71 19.30
C TRP A 58 2.40 12.88 20.20
N LYS A 59 2.45 14.10 19.66
CA LYS A 59 2.73 15.34 20.43
C LYS A 59 1.51 15.90 21.15
N GLY A 60 0.35 15.23 21.11
CA GLY A 60 -0.88 15.64 21.76
C GLY A 60 -1.69 16.67 20.99
N ALA A 61 -1.44 16.85 19.69
CA ALA A 61 -2.31 17.68 18.85
C ALA A 61 -3.65 16.97 18.59
N ASP A 62 -4.74 17.74 18.59
CA ASP A 62 -6.06 17.25 18.19
C ASP A 62 -6.16 17.21 16.66
N ILE A 63 -5.92 16.03 16.09
CA ILE A 63 -6.01 15.75 14.65
C ILE A 63 -7.17 14.77 14.45
N SER A 64 -8.10 15.11 13.55
CA SER A 64 -9.18 14.18 13.20
C SER A 64 -8.62 12.88 12.61
N MET A 65 -9.16 11.75 13.05
CA MET A 65 -8.85 10.44 12.47
C MET A 65 -9.29 10.32 11.01
N ASP A 66 -10.23 11.14 10.55
CA ASP A 66 -10.60 11.19 9.11
C ASP A 66 -9.39 11.58 8.27
N ARG A 67 -8.60 12.56 8.73
CA ARG A 67 -7.38 12.98 8.02
C ARG A 67 -6.34 11.89 7.99
N VAL A 68 -6.17 11.17 9.09
CA VAL A 68 -5.22 10.04 9.15
C VAL A 68 -5.67 8.92 8.20
N SER A 69 -6.98 8.68 8.13
CA SER A 69 -7.57 7.71 7.23
C SER A 69 -7.35 8.09 5.76
N ASP A 70 -7.50 9.37 5.41
CA ASP A 70 -7.25 9.87 4.06
C ASP A 70 -5.79 9.63 3.65
N GLU A 71 -4.81 10.06 4.46
CA GLU A 71 -3.39 9.84 4.13
C GLU A 71 -3.03 8.34 4.05
N ALA A 72 -3.64 7.50 4.88
CA ALA A 72 -3.45 6.05 4.82
C ALA A 72 -4.01 5.45 3.52
N ALA A 73 -5.14 5.97 3.03
CA ALA A 73 -5.70 5.59 1.74
C ALA A 73 -4.79 6.06 0.59
N ASP A 74 -4.25 7.27 0.65
CA ASP A 74 -3.35 7.82 -0.36
C ASP A 74 -2.05 7.02 -0.46
N VAL A 75 -1.50 6.57 0.67
CA VAL A 75 -0.37 5.61 0.68
C VAL A 75 -0.73 4.31 -0.02
N PHE A 76 -1.92 3.75 0.24
CA PHE A 76 -2.35 2.50 -0.37
C PHE A 76 -2.53 2.62 -1.88
N ILE A 77 -3.18 3.70 -2.34
CA ILE A 77 -3.38 3.99 -3.76
C ILE A 77 -2.03 4.18 -4.46
N SER A 78 -1.15 4.99 -3.89
CA SER A 78 0.19 5.27 -4.44
C SER A 78 1.05 4.01 -4.53
N LEU A 79 0.95 3.11 -3.54
CA LEU A 79 1.64 1.83 -3.58
C LEU A 79 1.14 0.94 -4.72
N MET A 80 -0.18 0.87 -4.95
CA MET A 80 -0.75 0.09 -6.05
C MET A 80 -0.31 0.64 -7.40
N ASN A 81 -0.37 1.96 -7.57
CA ASN A 81 0.07 2.62 -8.80
C ASN A 81 1.56 2.39 -9.08
N TYR A 82 2.41 2.50 -8.05
CA TYR A 82 3.83 2.21 -8.16
C TYR A 82 4.10 0.74 -8.54
N ALA A 83 3.43 -0.21 -7.88
CA ALA A 83 3.56 -1.63 -8.16
C ALA A 83 3.17 -1.95 -9.60
N ASN A 84 2.05 -1.40 -10.08
CA ASN A 84 1.59 -1.53 -11.46
C ASN A 84 2.59 -0.96 -12.45
N ALA A 85 3.06 0.27 -12.23
CA ALA A 85 4.01 0.92 -13.12
C ALA A 85 5.36 0.18 -13.22
N ARG A 86 5.76 -0.54 -12.16
CA ARG A 86 6.95 -1.42 -12.16
C ARG A 86 6.69 -2.87 -12.62
N GLY A 87 5.44 -3.24 -12.90
CA GLY A 87 5.08 -4.61 -13.25
C GLY A 87 5.27 -5.61 -12.10
N ILE A 88 5.14 -5.15 -10.86
CA ILE A 88 5.26 -5.99 -9.66
C ILE A 88 3.92 -6.65 -9.38
N ASP A 89 3.89 -7.98 -9.29
CA ASP A 89 2.76 -8.70 -8.68
C ASP A 89 2.84 -8.55 -7.16
N LEU A 90 2.04 -7.63 -6.61
CA LEU A 90 2.10 -7.30 -5.20
C LEU A 90 1.58 -8.45 -4.32
N ALA A 91 0.60 -9.22 -4.80
CA ALA A 91 0.06 -10.36 -4.07
C ALA A 91 1.13 -11.45 -3.89
N SER A 92 1.83 -11.81 -4.97
CA SER A 92 2.94 -12.76 -4.90
C SER A 92 4.08 -12.22 -4.03
N ALA A 93 4.47 -10.94 -4.20
CA ALA A 93 5.55 -10.33 -3.42
C ALA A 93 5.27 -10.33 -1.91
N VAL A 94 4.03 -10.02 -1.51
CA VAL A 94 3.61 -10.04 -0.09
C VAL A 94 3.59 -11.46 0.46
N THR A 95 3.03 -12.43 -0.26
CA THR A 95 2.96 -13.82 0.22
C THR A 95 4.34 -14.46 0.36
N ASP A 96 5.25 -14.21 -0.59
CA ASP A 96 6.66 -14.62 -0.51
C ASP A 96 7.39 -13.97 0.67
N LYS A 97 7.06 -12.72 0.99
CA LYS A 97 7.62 -12.05 2.16
C LYS A 97 7.08 -12.63 3.46
N LEU A 98 5.77 -12.86 3.56
CA LEU A 98 5.12 -13.47 4.73
C LEU A 98 5.70 -14.86 5.05
N SER A 99 6.05 -15.65 4.02
CA SER A 99 6.70 -16.96 4.18
C SER A 99 8.06 -16.90 4.88
N ARG A 100 8.72 -15.73 4.86
CA ARG A 100 10.07 -15.51 5.41
C ARG A 100 10.07 -14.72 6.71
N ILE A 101 8.98 -14.04 7.06
CA ILE A 101 8.86 -13.31 8.32
C ILE A 101 8.64 -14.32 9.45
N VAL A 102 9.60 -14.40 10.37
CA VAL A 102 9.47 -15.19 11.60
C VAL A 102 9.16 -14.21 12.73
N ALA A 103 8.09 -14.47 13.48
CA ALA A 103 7.77 -13.67 14.66
C ALA A 103 8.93 -13.79 15.67
N SER A 104 9.62 -12.68 15.92
CA SER A 104 10.51 -12.54 17.07
C SER A 104 9.64 -12.55 18.32
N LYS A 105 9.91 -13.49 19.23
CA LYS A 105 9.35 -13.48 20.58
C LYS A 105 10.03 -12.41 21.42
#